data_AF-A0A9N9HHV0-F1
#
_entry.id   AF-A0A9N9HHV0-F1
#
_cell.length_a   1.000
_cell.length_b   1.000
_cell.length_c   1.000
_cell.angle_alpha   90.00
_cell.angle_beta   90.00
_cell.angle_gamma   90.00
#
_symmetry.space_group_name_H-M   'P 1'
#
loop_
_entity.id
_entity.type
_entity.pdbx_description
1 polymer ?
#
loop_
_entity_poly.entity_id
_entity_poly.type
_entity_poly.pdbx_seq_one_letter_code
_entity_poly.pdbx_strand_id
1 'polypeptide(L)' 'MKSQIPGTNTKDEVMKLRSTRDEVAANFQLAASTVQSIIEVFDQENRIALKSQGGDKRFILNEQHKEFLEAAIEEEP' A
#
# COMPACT_ATOMS: atom_id res chain seq x y z
N MET A 1 -2.71 -16.47 -37.68
CA MET A 1 -3.17 -15.43 -36.74
C MET A 1 -3.45 -16.08 -35.40
N LYS A 2 -2.55 -15.88 -34.42
CA LYS A 2 -2.84 -16.17 -33.01
C LYS A 2 -2.40 -14.94 -32.24
N SER A 3 -3.34 -14.01 -32.06
CA SER A 3 -3.15 -12.87 -31.16
C SER A 3 -3.25 -13.45 -29.76
N GLN A 4 -2.09 -13.69 -29.15
CA GLN A 4 -1.99 -13.99 -27.74
C GLN A 4 -2.17 -12.65 -27.02
N ILE A 5 -3.40 -12.36 -26.61
CA ILE A 5 -3.67 -11.25 -25.70
C ILE A 5 -2.81 -11.55 -24.45
N PRO A 6 -1.89 -10.66 -24.06
CA PRO A 6 -1.10 -10.87 -22.85
C PRO A 6 -2.09 -11.03 -21.70
N GLY A 7 -2.05 -12.20 -21.08
CA GLY A 7 -2.88 -12.54 -19.94
C GLY A 7 -2.77 -11.43 -18.90
N THR A 8 -3.92 -10.93 -18.48
CA THR A 8 -4.07 -10.10 -17.29
C THR A 8 -3.33 -10.76 -16.13
N ASN A 9 -2.32 -10.09 -15.57
CA ASN A 9 -1.53 -10.56 -14.43
C ASN A 9 -2.36 -10.56 -13.13
N THR A 10 -3.44 -11.33 -13.09
CA THR A 10 -4.52 -11.20 -12.09
C THR A 10 -4.23 -11.89 -10.75
N LYS A 11 -3.03 -12.44 -10.54
CA LYS A 11 -2.60 -13.02 -9.24
C LYS A 11 -1.32 -12.43 -8.66
N ASP A 12 -0.39 -11.98 -9.51
CA ASP A 12 0.87 -11.35 -9.08
C ASP A 12 0.71 -9.84 -8.82
N GLU A 13 -0.15 -9.12 -9.54
CA GLU A 13 -0.45 -7.70 -9.25
C GLU A 13 -1.27 -7.53 -7.96
N VAL A 14 -2.00 -8.58 -7.58
CA VAL A 14 -2.76 -8.68 -6.32
C VAL A 14 -1.91 -9.29 -5.20
N MET A 15 -0.61 -9.58 -5.41
CA MET A 15 0.39 -9.59 -4.33
C MET A 15 0.65 -8.16 -3.83
N LYS A 16 -0.43 -7.51 -3.39
CA LYS A 16 -0.55 -6.69 -2.19
C LYS A 16 0.52 -5.62 -2.09
N LEU A 17 0.16 -4.38 -2.45
CA LEU A 17 0.80 -3.12 -2.03
C LEU A 17 1.17 -3.19 -0.54
N ARG A 18 2.33 -3.78 -0.27
CA ARG A 18 2.88 -4.05 1.04
C ARG A 18 4.18 -3.32 1.07
N SER A 19 4.12 -2.08 1.50
CA SER A 19 5.31 -1.27 1.63
C SER A 19 5.96 -1.51 2.98
N THR A 20 7.28 -1.42 3.01
CA THR A 20 8.04 -1.25 4.24
C THR A 20 8.06 0.22 4.63
N ARG A 21 8.42 0.51 5.89
CA ARG A 21 8.60 1.89 6.37
C ARG A 21 9.63 2.62 5.53
N ASP A 22 10.72 1.95 5.19
CA ASP A 22 11.86 2.56 4.50
C ASP A 22 11.54 2.86 3.03
N GLU A 23 10.74 2.01 2.37
CA GLU A 23 10.21 2.28 1.02
C GLU A 23 9.32 3.53 0.99
N VAL A 24 8.41 3.68 1.96
CA VAL A 24 7.58 4.88 2.05
C VAL A 24 8.40 6.12 2.41
N ALA A 25 9.35 5.99 3.33
CA ALA A 25 10.26 7.10 3.66
C ALA A 25 11.04 7.59 2.42
N ALA A 26 11.55 6.67 1.61
CA ALA A 26 12.26 7.00 0.38
C ALA A 26 11.34 7.66 -0.66
N ASN A 27 10.14 7.10 -0.89
CA ASN A 27 9.22 7.60 -1.92
C ASN A 27 8.71 9.01 -1.61
N PHE A 28 8.44 9.30 -0.33
CA PHE A 28 7.93 10.61 0.10
C PHE A 28 9.02 11.56 0.60
N GLN A 29 10.29 11.15 0.57
CA GLN A 29 11.43 11.92 1.09
C GLN A 29 11.22 12.36 2.54
N LEU A 30 10.62 11.49 3.34
CA LEU A 30 10.36 11.71 4.76
C LEU A 30 11.39 10.95 5.61
N ALA A 31 11.65 11.45 6.82
CA ALA A 31 12.44 10.70 7.78
C ALA A 31 11.71 9.39 8.15
N ALA A 32 12.46 8.31 8.29
CA ALA A 32 11.91 7.00 8.66
C ALA A 32 11.14 7.04 10.00
N SER A 33 11.57 7.87 10.96
CA SER A 33 10.87 8.09 12.22
C SER A 33 9.50 8.74 12.02
N THR A 34 9.38 9.71 11.12
CA THR A 34 8.10 10.34 10.78
C THR A 34 7.14 9.32 10.18
N VAL A 35 7.62 8.51 9.24
CA VAL A 35 6.82 7.43 8.64
C VAL A 35 6.41 6.39 9.69
N GLN A 36 7.30 6.05 10.63
CA GLN A 36 6.98 5.14 11.73
C GLN A 36 5.84 5.69 12.61
N SER A 37 5.88 6.98 12.97
CA SER A 37 4.80 7.60 13.75
C SER A 37 3.47 7.61 12.99
N ILE A 38 3.48 7.86 11.67
CA ILE A 38 2.27 7.81 10.83
C ILE A 38 1.69 6.39 10.80
N ILE A 39 2.56 5.38 10.64
CA ILE A 39 2.14 3.97 10.64
C ILE A 39 1.48 3.60 11.98
N GLU A 40 2.04 4.02 13.10
CA GLU A 40 1.48 3.75 14.43
C GLU A 40 0.09 4.36 14.61
N VAL A 41 -0.10 5.61 14.16
CA VAL A 41 -1.42 6.26 14.17
C VAL A 41 -2.40 5.52 13.26
N PHE A 42 -1.99 5.16 12.04
CA PHE A 42 -2.87 4.48 11.09
C PHE A 42 -3.24 3.06 11.52
N ASP A 43 -2.36 2.37 12.24
CA ASP A 43 -2.64 1.06 12.84
C ASP A 43 -3.68 1.20 13.97
N GLN A 44 -3.52 2.20 14.85
CA GLN A 44 -4.48 2.50 15.91
C GLN A 44 -5.87 2.87 15.37
N GLU A 45 -5.91 3.58 14.24
CA GLU A 45 -7.14 3.95 13.55
C GLU A 45 -7.74 2.81 12.70
N ASN A 46 -7.13 1.62 12.69
CA ASN A 46 -7.51 0.50 11.82
C ASN A 46 -7.59 0.88 10.34
N ARG A 47 -6.69 1.77 9.87
CA ARG A 47 -6.58 2.18 8.46
C ARG A 47 -5.62 1.30 7.67
N ILE A 48 -4.69 0.64 8.37
CA ILE A 48 -3.76 -0.32 7.82
C ILE A 48 -3.83 -1.65 8.57
N ALA A 49 -3.27 -2.70 7.97
CA ALA A 49 -2.95 -3.94 8.65
C ALA A 49 -1.44 -4.20 8.57
N LEU A 50 -0.82 -4.45 9.72
CA LEU A 50 0.58 -4.86 9.81
C LEU A 50 0.73 -6.37 9.59
N LYS A 51 1.65 -6.76 8.71
CA LYS A 51 2.00 -8.17 8.45
C LYS A 51 3.51 -8.34 8.49
N SER A 52 3.95 -9.38 9.19
CA SER A 52 5.35 -9.80 9.16
C SER A 52 5.56 -10.78 8.02
N GLN A 53 6.56 -10.53 7.16
CA GLN A 53 6.92 -11.41 6.06
C GLN A 53 8.44 -11.53 6.00
N GLY A 54 8.98 -12.71 6.30
CA GLY A 54 10.43 -12.95 6.25
C GLY A 54 11.25 -12.16 7.27
N GLY A 55 10.64 -11.70 8.37
CA GLY A 55 11.30 -10.86 9.38
C GLY A 55 11.01 -9.36 9.24
N ASP A 56 10.52 -8.93 8.07
CA ASP A 56 10.20 -7.53 7.82
C ASP A 56 8.74 -7.21 8.11
N LYS A 57 8.50 -6.07 8.76
CA LYS A 57 7.16 -5.51 8.95
C LYS A 57 6.74 -4.78 7.67
N ARG A 58 5.64 -5.22 7.08
CA ARG A 58 4.99 -4.57 5.95
C ARG A 58 3.59 -4.14 6.34
N PHE A 59 3.12 -3.04 5.79
CA PHE A 59 1.76 -2.55 6.00
C PHE A 59 0.98 -2.57 4.69
N ILE A 60 -0.32 -2.79 4.82
CA ILE A 60 -1.27 -2.72 3.72
C ILE A 60 -2.43 -1.83 4.14
N LEU A 61 -2.89 -0.95 3.25
CA LEU A 61 -4.13 -0.21 3.46
C LEU A 61 -5.30 -1.18 3.57
N ASN A 62 -6.21 -0.90 4.51
CA ASN A 62 -7.46 -1.64 4.58
C ASN A 62 -8.37 -1.24 3.42
N GLU A 63 -9.20 -2.18 2.94
CA GLU A 63 -10.02 -2.00 1.74
C GLU A 63 -10.92 -0.77 1.81
N GLN A 64 -11.60 -0.56 2.94
CA GLN A 64 -12.44 0.62 3.16
C GLN A 64 -11.68 1.94 3.03
N HIS A 65 -10.44 1.99 3.54
CA HIS A 65 -9.64 3.22 3.48
C HIS A 65 -9.02 3.44 2.10
N LYS A 66 -8.71 2.35 1.40
CA LYS A 66 -8.29 2.39 0.01
C LYS A 66 -9.39 2.98 -0.89
N GLU A 67 -10.62 2.47 -0.77
CA GLU A 67 -11.78 2.99 -1.52
C GLU A 67 -12.03 4.48 -1.25
N PHE A 68 -11.90 4.91 0.00
CA PHE A 68 -12.01 6.32 0.37
C PHE A 68 -10.96 7.20 -0.33
N LEU A 69 -9.70 6.75 -0.38
CA LEU A 69 -8.63 7.50 -1.03
C LEU A 69 -8.78 7.52 -2.55
N GLU A 70 -9.22 6.41 -3.16
CA GLU A 70 -9.49 6.32 -4.60
C GLU A 70 -10.61 7.30 -4.99
N ALA A 71 -11.71 7.35 -4.23
CA ALA A 71 -12.78 8.32 -4.44
C ALA A 71 -12.32 9.78 -4.28
N ALA A 72 -11.43 10.06 -3.32
CA ALA A 72 -10.91 11.41 -3.10
C ALA A 72 -9.98 11.89 -4.25
N ILE A 73 -9.29 10.97 -4.93
CA ILE A 73 -8.41 11.30 -6.07
C ILE A 73 -9.23 11.54 -7.35
N GLU A 74 -10.37 10.86 -7.51
CA GLU A 74 -11.26 11.03 -8.67
C GLU A 74 -12.04 12.36 -8.67
N GLU A 75 -12.07 13.09 -7.55
CA GLU A 75 -12.75 14.38 -7.42
C GLU A 75 -11.88 15.62 -7.75
N GLU A 76 -10.61 15.48 -8.14
CA GLU A 76 -9.81 16.60 -8.67
C GLU A 76 -9.98 16.73 -10.21
N PRO A 77 -10.57 17.83 -10.73
CA PRO A 77 -10.77 18.07 -12.16
C PRO A 77 -9.52 18.49 -12.94
#